data_AF-A0AA34SDH6-F1
#
_entry.id   AF-A0AA34SDH6-F1
#
_cell.length_a   1.000
_cell.length_b   1.000
_cell.length_c   1.000
_cell.angle_alpha   90.00
_cell.angle_beta   90.00
_cell.angle_gamma   90.00
#
_symmetry.space_group_name_H-M   'P 1'
#
loop_
_entity.id
_entity.type
_entity.pdbx_description
1 polymer ?
#
loop_
_entity_poly.entity_id
_entity_poly.type
_entity_poly.pdbx_seq_one_letter_code
_entity_poly.pdbx_strand_id
1 'polypeptide(L)' 'MTTRPEKHSLTLQGHRTSVSLEPEFWAAFTKAAKEDGKAINELAVEIDEARGDVGLASAIRVWILKRLQSDA' A
#
# COMPACT_ATOMS: atom_id res chain seq x y z
N MET A 1 5.39 12.50 -14.86
CA MET A 1 4.75 11.55 -15.79
C MET A 1 4.31 10.35 -14.97
N THR A 2 3.07 9.89 -15.06
CA THR A 2 2.62 8.70 -14.34
C THR A 2 3.10 7.46 -15.07
N THR A 3 3.86 6.62 -14.37
CA THR A 3 4.36 5.34 -14.92
C THR A 3 3.28 4.26 -14.85
N ARG A 4 3.40 3.21 -15.67
CA ARG A 4 2.43 2.09 -15.68
C ARG A 4 2.53 1.32 -14.35
N PRO A 5 1.41 0.86 -13.75
CA PRO A 5 1.46 0.02 -12.57
C PRO A 5 2.26 -1.28 -12.77
N GLU A 6 3.10 -1.60 -11.80
CA GLU A 6 3.88 -2.83 -11.70
C GLU A 6 3.23 -3.79 -10.68
N LYS A 7 3.39 -5.10 -10.92
CA LYS A 7 2.82 -6.13 -10.06
C LYS A 7 3.75 -6.38 -8.88
N HIS A 8 3.24 -6.15 -7.68
CA HIS A 8 3.91 -6.48 -6.43
C HIS A 8 3.16 -7.57 -5.69
N SER A 9 3.89 -8.32 -4.88
CA SER A 9 3.32 -9.37 -4.05
C SER A 9 3.39 -8.98 -2.58
N LEU A 10 2.27 -9.13 -1.90
CA LEU A 10 2.12 -8.96 -0.47
C LEU A 10 1.66 -10.29 0.14
N THR A 11 2.00 -10.53 1.41
CA THR A 11 1.47 -11.66 2.16
C THR A 11 0.48 -11.13 3.17
N LEU A 12 -0.79 -11.49 3.02
CA LEU A 12 -1.89 -11.04 3.85
C LEU A 12 -2.48 -12.26 4.56
N GLN A 13 -2.53 -12.24 5.88
CA GLN A 13 -3.09 -13.32 6.70
C GLN A 13 -2.61 -14.74 6.27
N GLY A 14 -1.34 -14.86 5.87
CA GLY A 14 -0.72 -16.11 5.43
C GLY A 14 -0.88 -16.46 3.95
N HIS A 15 -1.65 -15.69 3.17
CA HIS A 15 -1.86 -15.91 1.75
C HIS A 15 -1.18 -14.83 0.88
N ARG A 16 -0.69 -15.24 -0.29
CA ARG A 16 -0.02 -14.34 -1.23
C ARG A 16 -1.04 -13.59 -2.08
N THR A 17 -1.11 -12.27 -1.92
CA THR A 17 -1.96 -11.38 -2.70
C THR A 17 -1.12 -10.52 -3.62
N SER A 18 -1.53 -10.43 -4.88
CA SER A 18 -0.87 -9.54 -5.85
C SER A 18 -1.61 -8.23 -5.99
N VAL A 19 -0.88 -7.12 -6.02
CA VAL A 19 -1.39 -5.77 -6.29
C VAL A 19 -0.64 -5.13 -7.45
N SER A 20 -1.31 -4.27 -8.21
CA SER A 20 -0.67 -3.47 -9.26
C SER A 20 -0.62 -2.00 -8.82
N LEU A 21 0.57 -1.47 -8.60
CA LEU A 21 0.82 -0.10 -8.13
C LEU A 21 1.84 0.58 -9.02
N GLU A 22 1.67 1.88 -9.25
CA GLU A 22 2.70 2.69 -9.89
C GLU A 22 3.96 2.69 -9.00
N PRO A 23 5.16 2.63 -9.60
CA PRO A 23 6.44 2.71 -8.89
C PRO A 23 6.50 3.77 -7.79
N GLU A 24 5.93 4.95 -8.02
CA GLU A 24 5.90 6.05 -7.06
C GLU A 24 5.04 5.72 -5.84
N PHE A 25 3.88 5.07 -6.04
CA PHE A 25 3.04 4.59 -4.95
C PHE A 25 3.68 3.43 -4.20
N TRP A 26 4.34 2.49 -4.89
CA TRP A 26 5.05 1.40 -4.22
C TRP A 26 6.22 1.89 -3.35
N ALA A 27 6.99 2.86 -3.87
CA ALA A 27 8.07 3.50 -3.12
C ALA A 27 7.54 4.24 -1.89
N ALA A 28 6.47 5.04 -2.04
CA ALA A 28 5.83 5.73 -0.93
C ALA A 28 5.27 4.76 0.11
N PHE A 29 4.65 3.65 -0.32
CA PHE A 29 4.15 2.61 0.57
C PHE A 29 5.25 1.98 1.41
N THR A 30 6.35 1.59 0.75
CA THR A 30 7.51 0.97 1.40
C THR A 30 8.17 1.94 2.38
N LYS A 31 8.27 3.22 2.00
CA LYS A 31 8.80 4.28 2.86
C LYS A 31 7.94 4.47 4.10
N ALA A 32 6.61 4.57 3.95
CA ALA A 32 5.70 4.74 5.07
C ALA A 32 5.77 3.57 6.06
N ALA A 33 5.83 2.32 5.57
CA ALA A 33 6.03 1.16 6.42
C ALA A 33 7.35 1.27 7.24
N LYS A 34 8.44 1.71 6.59
CA LYS A 34 9.72 1.91 7.26
C LYS A 34 9.66 3.03 8.31
N GLU A 35 9.01 4.15 8.01
CA GLU A 35 8.83 5.28 8.94
C GLU A 35 7.99 4.89 10.15
N ASP A 36 6.99 4.02 9.95
CA ASP A 36 6.16 3.48 11.02
C ASP A 36 6.83 2.33 11.80
N GLY A 37 8.04 1.90 11.39
CA GLY A 37 8.74 0.77 11.99
C GLY A 37 8.07 -0.59 11.74
N LYS A 38 7.21 -0.69 10.73
CA LYS A 38 6.41 -1.87 10.39
C LYS A 38 6.98 -2.63 9.20
N ALA A 39 6.68 -3.93 9.14
CA ALA A 39 6.89 -4.68 7.89
C ALA A 39 5.88 -4.21 6.82
N ILE A 40 6.28 -4.21 5.55
CA ILE A 40 5.37 -3.82 4.45
C ILE A 40 4.10 -4.69 4.39
N ASN A 41 4.22 -5.97 4.74
CA ASN A 41 3.08 -6.88 4.82
C ASN A 41 2.17 -6.58 6.02
N GLU A 42 2.71 -6.12 7.14
CA GLU A 42 1.94 -5.72 8.32
C GLU A 42 1.09 -4.48 8.00
N LEU A 43 1.70 -3.45 7.42
CA LEU A 43 0.96 -2.28 6.96
C LEU A 43 -0.08 -2.64 5.88
N ALA A 44 0.24 -3.58 4.99
CA ALA A 44 -0.71 -4.05 4.00
C ALA A 44 -1.91 -4.78 4.61
N VAL A 45 -1.72 -5.57 5.67
CA VAL A 45 -2.81 -6.23 6.41
C VAL A 45 -3.71 -5.21 7.08
N GLU A 46 -3.14 -4.18 7.72
CA GLU A 46 -3.95 -3.11 8.34
C GLU A 46 -4.85 -2.40 7.32
N ILE A 47 -4.31 -2.10 6.14
CA ILE A 47 -5.08 -1.51 5.04
C ILE A 47 -6.11 -2.51 4.50
N ASP A 48 -5.76 -3.78 4.37
CA ASP A 48 -6.64 -4.85 3.92
C ASP A 48 -7.89 -4.98 4.81
N GLU A 49 -7.70 -4.89 6.12
CA GLU A 49 -8.76 -4.95 7.13
C GLU A 49 -9.65 -3.69 7.15
N ALA A 50 -9.07 -2.52 6.87
CA ALA A 50 -9.79 -1.24 6.92
C ALA A 50 -10.51 -0.86 5.61
N ARG A 51 -10.21 -1.50 4.47
CA ARG A 51 -10.67 -1.03 3.14
C ARG A 51 -12.13 -1.31 2.79
N GLY A 52 -12.82 -2.16 3.56
CA GLY A 52 -14.16 -2.67 3.19
C GLY A 52 -14.16 -3.38 1.83
N ASP A 53 -15.11 -3.04 0.96
CA ASP A 53 -15.28 -3.67 -0.36
C ASP A 53 -14.35 -3.12 -1.45
N VAL A 54 -13.46 -2.19 -1.12
CA VAL A 54 -12.52 -1.58 -2.08
C VAL A 54 -11.34 -2.53 -2.33
N GLY A 55 -10.91 -2.66 -3.60
CA GLY A 55 -9.72 -3.46 -3.92
C GLY A 55 -8.43 -2.93 -3.26
N LEU A 56 -7.53 -3.83 -2.84
CA LEU A 56 -6.31 -3.48 -2.08
C LEU A 56 -5.48 -2.37 -2.72
N ALA A 57 -5.26 -2.47 -4.04
CA ALA A 57 -4.40 -1.52 -4.74
C ALA A 57 -5.00 -0.10 -4.73
N SER A 58 -6.32 0.03 -4.79
CA SER A 58 -6.99 1.32 -4.67
C SER A 58 -6.94 1.84 -3.23
N ALA A 59 -7.14 0.95 -2.26
CA ALA A 59 -7.05 1.29 -0.84
C ALA A 59 -5.66 1.81 -0.45
N ILE A 60 -4.59 1.14 -0.91
CA ILE A 60 -3.19 1.56 -0.69
C ILE A 60 -2.95 2.96 -1.27
N ARG A 61 -3.36 3.22 -2.51
CA ARG A 61 -3.19 4.55 -3.15
C ARG A 61 -3.85 5.66 -2.34
N VAL A 62 -5.10 5.46 -1.91
CA VAL A 62 -5.85 6.45 -1.13
C VAL A 62 -5.26 6.62 0.27
N TRP A 63 -4.81 5.54 0.91
CA TRP A 63 -4.13 5.61 2.21
C TRP A 63 -2.87 6.46 2.13
N ILE A 64 -2.03 6.24 1.11
CA ILE A 64 -0.81 7.02 0.87
C ILE A 64 -1.13 8.49 0.65
N LEU A 65 -2.13 8.79 -0.18
CA LEU A 65 -2.56 10.17 -0.44
C LEU A 65 -2.97 10.87 0.86
N LYS A 66 -3.81 10.23 1.68
CA LYS A 66 -4.28 10.79 2.95
C LYS A 66 -3.15 11.02 3.94
N ARG A 67 -2.21 10.08 4.03
CA ARG A 67 -1.03 10.22 4.89
C ARG A 67 -0.21 11.44 4.49
N LEU A 68 0.16 11.54 3.21
CA LEU A 68 0.97 12.65 2.69
C LEU A 68 0.28 14.01 2.83
N GLN A 69 -1.06 14.05 2.83
CA GLN A 69 -1.83 15.26 3.08
C GLN A 69 -1.92 15.63 4.57
N SER A 70 -1.76 14.66 5.47
CA SER A 70 -1.81 14.88 6.93
C SER A 70 -0.44 15.22 7.52
N ASP A 71 0.64 14.79 6.86
CA ASP A 71 2.03 15.12 7.21
C ASP A 71 2.46 16.51 6.69
N ALA A 72 1.55 17.26 6.06
CA ALA A 72 1.77 18.56 5.43
C ALA A 72 1.24 19.74 6.26
#